data_AF-A0A7C7QXY2-F1
#
_entry.id   AF-A0A7C7QXY2-F1
#
_cell.length_a   1.000
_cell.length_b   1.000
_cell.length_c   1.000
_cell.angle_alpha   90.00
_cell.angle_beta   90.00
_cell.angle_gamma   90.00
#
_symmetry.space_group_name_H-M   'P 1'
#
loop_
_entity.id
_entity.type
_entity.pdbx_description
1 polymer ?
#
loop_
_entity_poly.entity_id
_entity_poly.type
_entity_poly.pdbx_seq_one_letter_code
_entity_poly.pdbx_strand_id
1 'polypeptide(L)'
;MIRTSCCRLLTVASLTGVLAALVGANARGAGRPPAPALLPEDTAVLVSVLDVRELVERFSSTSLGRLLRDPQVKPILEHLYGSTSQQVARARDRIGLSLEDLLSVLRGELSLAVVAREEQRPGVIVLIDAGERIRILRELMRRAGERLEQNGADRSEEVAEDTPLVIYRRPGAGRPEVVWFEKDGTLAIGSSAELLRGVL
;
A
#
# COMPACT_ATOMS: atom_id res chain seq x y z
N MET A 1 16.37 76.67 33.18
CA MET A 1 17.51 75.89 33.68
C MET A 1 17.54 74.58 32.88
N ILE A 2 18.41 74.42 31.87
CA ILE A 2 19.77 73.83 31.95
C ILE A 2 19.66 72.36 32.45
N ARG A 3 20.06 71.27 31.78
CA ARG A 3 20.93 70.98 30.61
C ARG A 3 20.84 69.46 30.28
N THR A 4 20.95 69.10 29.00
CA THR A 4 21.75 68.01 28.37
C THR A 4 21.75 66.53 28.83
N SER A 5 21.44 65.65 27.86
CA SER A 5 22.27 64.57 27.28
C SER A 5 22.80 63.39 28.12
N CYS A 6 22.35 62.17 27.76
CA CYS A 6 23.21 60.98 27.57
C CYS A 6 22.39 59.91 26.80
N CYS A 7 22.49 59.80 25.48
CA CYS A 7 23.49 59.04 24.72
C CYS A 7 23.31 57.49 24.82
N ARG A 8 22.70 56.94 23.76
CA ARG A 8 23.10 55.73 23.01
C ARG A 8 23.35 54.42 23.78
N LEU A 9 22.40 53.49 23.66
CA LEU A 9 22.70 52.08 23.33
C LEU A 9 21.48 51.51 22.56
N LEU A 10 21.56 51.50 21.23
CA LEU A 10 21.78 50.27 20.44
C LEU A 10 20.53 49.36 20.43
N THR A 11 19.50 49.63 19.63
CA THR A 11 19.33 49.18 18.22
C THR A 11 19.93 47.81 17.89
N VAL A 12 19.57 46.73 18.59
CA VAL A 12 19.62 45.35 18.03
C VAL A 12 18.58 44.46 18.73
N ALA A 13 17.35 44.37 18.23
CA ALA A 13 16.46 43.24 18.56
C ALA A 13 15.36 43.02 17.51
N SER A 14 15.53 43.55 16.29
CA SER A 14 14.47 43.56 15.27
C SER A 14 14.45 42.32 14.37
N LEU A 15 15.20 41.24 14.65
CA LEU A 15 15.39 40.16 13.67
C LEU A 15 15.52 38.74 14.24
N THR A 16 14.89 38.44 15.39
CA THR A 16 14.88 37.09 15.99
C THR A 16 13.47 36.56 16.25
N GLY A 17 12.46 37.04 15.52
CA GLY A 17 11.05 36.65 15.72
C GLY A 17 10.36 35.92 14.56
N VAL A 18 10.98 35.81 13.37
CA VAL A 18 10.28 35.39 12.14
C VAL A 18 10.79 34.07 11.53
N LEU A 19 11.85 33.44 12.08
CA LEU A 19 12.42 32.21 11.50
C LEU A 19 11.91 30.90 12.13
N ALA A 20 11.00 30.94 13.11
CA ALA A 20 10.52 29.74 13.82
C ALA A 20 9.19 29.16 13.29
N ALA A 21 8.60 29.71 12.23
CA ALA A 21 7.24 29.36 11.79
C ALA A 21 7.14 28.52 10.49
N LEU A 22 8.26 28.00 9.95
CA LEU A 22 8.25 27.20 8.71
C LEU A 22 8.63 25.72 8.87
N VAL A 23 8.75 25.22 10.11
CA VAL A 23 9.13 23.82 10.39
C VAL A 23 7.95 22.96 10.92
N GLY A 24 6.75 23.53 11.03
CA GLY A 24 5.57 22.81 11.52
C GLY A 24 4.73 22.17 10.42
N ALA A 25 4.59 20.85 10.49
CA ALA A 25 3.59 20.00 9.81
C ALA A 25 3.97 19.36 8.46
N ASN A 26 5.09 18.64 8.41
CA ASN A 26 5.07 17.33 7.77
C ASN A 26 4.90 16.26 8.85
N ALA A 27 3.68 16.16 9.40
CA ALA A 27 3.29 14.98 10.16
C ALA A 27 3.08 13.81 9.18
N ARG A 28 4.17 13.29 8.60
CA ARG A 28 4.19 11.88 8.21
C ARG A 28 4.14 11.11 9.53
N GLY A 29 3.08 10.34 9.75
CA GLY A 29 2.69 9.77 11.05
C GLY A 29 3.87 9.21 11.83
N ALA A 30 4.33 9.95 12.84
CA ALA A 30 5.47 9.63 13.68
C ALA A 30 5.18 8.51 14.70
N GLY A 31 4.33 7.55 14.34
CA GLY A 31 3.93 6.44 15.21
C GLY A 31 3.53 5.15 14.49
N ARG A 32 3.66 5.07 13.15
CA ARG A 32 3.36 3.84 12.40
C ARG A 32 4.64 3.11 12.03
N PRO A 33 4.79 1.81 12.35
CA PRO A 33 5.94 1.01 11.92
C PRO A 33 5.99 0.88 10.39
N PRO A 34 7.18 0.96 9.76
CA PRO A 34 7.33 0.68 8.32
C PRO A 34 7.09 -0.81 8.04
N ALA A 35 6.78 -1.20 6.80
CA ALA A 35 6.47 -2.60 6.48
C ALA A 35 7.47 -3.65 7.02
N PRO A 36 8.81 -3.45 6.98
CA PRO A 36 9.75 -4.42 7.53
C PRO A 36 9.56 -4.71 9.02
N ALA A 37 9.03 -3.76 9.80
CA ALA A 37 8.78 -3.92 11.22
C ALA A 37 7.47 -4.67 11.53
N LEU A 38 6.59 -4.81 10.54
CA LEU A 38 5.32 -5.54 10.63
C LEU A 38 5.43 -6.96 10.06
N LEU A 39 6.54 -7.29 9.41
CA LEU A 39 6.68 -8.57 8.71
C LEU A 39 7.32 -9.62 9.62
N PRO A 40 6.91 -10.90 9.48
CA PRO A 40 7.55 -12.01 10.18
C PRO A 40 9.06 -12.13 9.90
N GLU A 41 9.83 -12.60 10.89
CA GLU A 41 11.29 -12.76 10.78
C GLU A 41 11.73 -13.75 9.68
N ASP A 42 10.86 -14.69 9.32
CA ASP A 42 11.02 -15.68 8.25
C ASP A 42 10.61 -15.15 6.86
N THR A 43 10.57 -13.83 6.69
CA THR A 43 10.41 -13.18 5.40
C THR A 43 11.67 -13.37 4.54
N ALA A 44 11.56 -14.18 3.48
CA ALA A 44 12.66 -14.49 2.58
C ALA A 44 12.85 -13.41 1.49
N VAL A 45 11.77 -12.78 1.04
CA VAL A 45 11.80 -11.71 0.02
C VAL A 45 10.92 -10.57 0.46
N LEU A 46 11.45 -9.34 0.39
CA LEU A 46 10.68 -8.10 0.56
C LEU A 46 10.93 -7.18 -0.63
N VAL A 47 9.83 -6.73 -1.25
CA VAL A 47 9.83 -5.67 -2.25
C VAL A 47 8.90 -4.57 -1.75
N SER A 48 9.45 -3.38 -1.52
CA SER A 48 8.69 -2.23 -1.01
C SER A 48 8.83 -1.03 -1.93
N VAL A 49 7.70 -0.38 -2.18
CA VAL A 49 7.60 0.91 -2.88
C VAL A 49 7.07 1.92 -1.88
N LEU A 50 7.94 2.83 -1.43
CA LEU A 50 7.63 3.81 -0.38
C LEU A 50 6.59 4.86 -0.80
N ASP A 51 6.56 5.17 -2.10
CA ASP A 51 5.56 6.05 -2.70
C ASP A 51 5.22 5.55 -4.11
N VAL A 52 4.10 4.84 -4.21
CA VAL A 52 3.63 4.28 -5.49
C VAL A 52 3.33 5.39 -6.50
N ARG A 53 2.87 6.56 -6.03
CA ARG A 53 2.54 7.68 -6.92
C ARG A 53 3.81 8.25 -7.54
N GLU A 54 4.84 8.47 -6.74
CA GLU A 54 6.14 8.93 -7.22
C GLU A 54 6.75 7.92 -8.20
N LEU A 55 6.66 6.62 -7.92
CA LEU A 55 7.10 5.58 -8.84
C LEU A 55 6.36 5.66 -10.18
N VAL A 56 5.03 5.74 -10.16
CA VAL A 56 4.20 5.84 -11.37
C VAL A 56 4.53 7.11 -12.14
N GLU A 57 4.70 8.24 -11.46
CA GLU A 57 5.02 9.53 -12.08
C GLU A 57 6.41 9.51 -12.75
N ARG A 58 7.44 9.04 -12.04
CA ARG A 58 8.80 8.92 -12.57
C ARG A 58 8.87 7.90 -13.69
N PHE A 59 8.27 6.73 -13.53
CA PHE A 59 8.22 5.71 -14.57
C PHE A 59 7.52 6.24 -15.83
N SER A 60 6.38 6.92 -15.67
CA SER A 60 5.63 7.53 -16.76
C SER A 60 6.48 8.55 -17.53
N SER A 61 7.35 9.29 -16.85
CA SER A 61 8.22 10.27 -17.51
C SER A 61 9.32 9.65 -18.38
N THR A 62 9.64 8.36 -18.20
CA THR A 62 10.67 7.67 -19.01
C THR A 62 10.22 7.46 -20.46
N SER A 63 11.18 7.28 -21.37
CA SER A 63 10.87 6.95 -22.77
C SER A 63 10.10 5.63 -22.90
N LEU A 64 10.44 4.63 -22.09
CA LEU A 64 9.72 3.36 -22.04
C LEU A 64 8.30 3.54 -21.49
N GLY A 65 8.13 4.30 -20.41
CA GLY A 65 6.82 4.58 -19.83
C GLY A 65 5.90 5.39 -20.74
N ARG A 66 6.45 6.25 -21.61
CA ARG A 66 5.67 6.92 -22.68
C ARG A 66 5.31 5.95 -23.79
N LEU A 67 6.25 5.13 -24.25
CA LEU A 67 6.02 4.10 -25.27
C LEU A 67 4.92 3.11 -24.86
N LEU A 68 4.95 2.61 -23.62
CA LEU A 68 3.96 1.65 -23.12
C LEU A 68 2.54 2.23 -22.98
N ARG A 69 2.41 3.56 -22.93
CA ARG A 69 1.12 4.26 -22.88
C ARG A 69 0.65 4.73 -24.25
N ASP A 70 1.46 4.53 -25.29
CA ASP A 70 1.08 4.84 -26.66
C ASP A 70 -0.02 3.88 -27.12
N PRO A 71 -1.19 4.37 -27.56
CA PRO A 71 -2.27 3.53 -28.07
C PRO A 71 -1.84 2.61 -29.23
N GLN A 72 -0.84 3.02 -30.02
CA GLN A 72 -0.32 2.25 -31.15
C GLN A 72 0.58 1.09 -30.71
N VAL A 73 1.11 1.11 -29.48
CA VAL A 73 1.96 0.05 -28.92
C VAL A 73 1.12 -1.05 -28.27
N LYS A 74 -0.08 -0.71 -27.80
CA LYS A 74 -1.01 -1.65 -27.16
C LYS A 74 -1.28 -2.92 -27.98
N PRO A 75 -1.59 -2.86 -29.30
CA PRO A 75 -1.77 -4.05 -30.12
C PRO A 75 -0.52 -4.91 -30.21
N ILE A 76 0.67 -4.31 -30.24
CA ILE A 76 1.94 -5.05 -30.30
C ILE A 76 2.14 -5.85 -29.01
N LEU A 77 1.89 -5.25 -27.86
CA LEU A 77 1.94 -5.95 -26.56
C LEU A 77 0.90 -7.06 -26.47
N GLU A 78 -0.33 -6.79 -26.94
CA GLU A 78 -1.40 -7.79 -26.98
C GLU A 78 -1.06 -8.97 -27.89
N HIS A 79 -0.33 -8.75 -28.99
CA HIS A 79 0.14 -9.82 -29.86
C HIS A 79 1.30 -10.61 -29.24
N LEU A 80 2.25 -9.94 -28.60
CA LEU A 80 3.42 -10.58 -27.97
C LEU A 80 3.05 -11.39 -26.73
N TYR A 81 2.05 -10.93 -25.97
CA TYR A 81 1.59 -11.58 -24.75
C TYR A 81 0.20 -12.20 -24.88
N GLY A 82 -0.32 -12.40 -26.10
CA GLY A 82 -1.73 -12.74 -26.37
C GLY A 82 -2.30 -13.96 -25.65
N SER A 83 -1.46 -14.98 -25.42
CA SER A 83 -1.84 -16.18 -24.66
C SER A 83 -1.87 -15.96 -23.14
N THR A 84 -1.05 -15.02 -22.65
CA THR A 84 -1.04 -14.55 -21.26
C THR A 84 -2.12 -13.48 -21.03
N SER A 85 -2.40 -12.62 -22.02
CA SER A 85 -3.36 -11.53 -21.94
C SER A 85 -4.80 -12.05 -21.81
N GLN A 86 -5.15 -13.18 -22.43
CA GLN A 86 -6.45 -13.83 -22.17
C GLN A 86 -6.57 -14.32 -20.72
N GLN A 87 -5.49 -14.81 -20.12
CA GLN A 87 -5.51 -15.24 -18.72
C GLN A 87 -5.58 -14.04 -17.77
N VAL A 88 -4.88 -12.96 -18.09
CA VAL A 88 -4.94 -11.69 -17.35
C VAL A 88 -6.32 -11.03 -17.48
N ALA A 89 -6.94 -11.05 -18.67
CA ALA A 89 -8.30 -10.55 -18.88
C ALA A 89 -9.31 -11.38 -18.09
N ARG A 90 -9.23 -12.72 -18.15
CA ARG A 90 -10.05 -13.61 -17.32
C ARG A 90 -9.82 -13.39 -15.82
N ALA A 91 -8.59 -13.10 -15.40
CA ALA A 91 -8.28 -12.75 -14.02
C ALA A 91 -8.89 -11.40 -13.63
N ARG A 92 -8.79 -10.38 -14.49
CA ARG A 92 -9.44 -9.06 -14.31
C ARG A 92 -10.96 -9.20 -14.22
N ASP A 93 -11.57 -10.02 -15.08
CA ASP A 93 -13.01 -10.28 -15.08
C ASP A 93 -13.45 -11.10 -13.87
N ARG A 94 -12.60 -11.99 -13.35
CA ARG A 94 -12.87 -12.82 -12.16
C ARG A 94 -12.53 -12.16 -10.84
N ILE A 95 -11.67 -11.14 -10.81
CA ILE A 95 -11.28 -10.40 -9.60
C ILE A 95 -12.04 -9.06 -9.54
N GLY A 96 -12.45 -8.52 -10.68
CA GLY A 96 -13.27 -7.31 -10.79
C GLY A 96 -12.53 -6.01 -10.49
N LEU A 97 -11.19 -6.05 -10.35
CA LEU A 97 -10.36 -4.88 -10.06
C LEU A 97 -9.58 -4.47 -11.31
N SER A 98 -9.72 -3.21 -11.73
CA SER A 98 -8.88 -2.65 -12.78
C SER A 98 -7.52 -2.20 -12.26
N LEU A 99 -6.53 -2.13 -13.14
CA LEU A 99 -5.23 -1.55 -12.78
C LEU A 99 -5.40 -0.08 -12.41
N GLU A 100 -6.30 0.63 -13.07
CA GLU A 100 -6.64 2.01 -12.75
C GLU A 100 -7.23 2.14 -11.33
N ASP A 101 -8.14 1.25 -10.94
CA ASP A 101 -8.71 1.23 -9.59
C ASP A 101 -7.63 0.98 -8.55
N LEU A 102 -6.74 0.00 -8.80
CA LEU A 102 -5.62 -0.33 -7.93
C LEU A 102 -4.69 0.88 -7.76
N LEU A 103 -4.26 1.51 -8.86
CA LEU A 103 -3.39 2.68 -8.81
C LEU A 103 -4.07 3.91 -8.19
N SER A 104 -5.40 4.03 -8.27
CA SER A 104 -6.14 5.16 -7.71
C SER A 104 -6.16 5.17 -6.17
N VAL A 105 -6.12 3.98 -5.56
CA VAL A 105 -6.12 3.79 -4.10
C VAL A 105 -4.71 3.68 -3.51
N LEU A 106 -3.73 3.22 -4.29
CA LEU A 106 -2.33 3.11 -3.89
C LEU A 106 -1.64 4.48 -3.90
N ARG A 107 -1.74 5.21 -2.78
CA ARG A 107 -1.08 6.52 -2.61
C ARG A 107 0.04 6.54 -1.57
N GLY A 108 0.25 5.46 -0.84
CA GLY A 108 1.29 5.32 0.17
C GLY A 108 2.29 4.23 -0.16
N GLU A 109 2.77 3.58 0.90
CA GLU A 109 3.67 2.46 0.81
C GLU A 109 2.93 1.19 0.35
N LEU A 110 3.49 0.50 -0.63
CA LEU A 110 3.08 -0.84 -1.05
C LEU A 110 4.25 -1.79 -0.81
N SER A 111 4.04 -2.80 0.01
CA SER A 111 5.06 -3.80 0.33
C SER A 111 4.53 -5.20 0.01
N LEU A 112 5.33 -5.97 -0.71
CA LEU A 112 5.09 -7.38 -1.00
C LEU A 112 6.19 -8.20 -0.35
N ALA A 113 5.78 -9.13 0.49
CA ALA A 113 6.66 -10.03 1.21
C ALA A 113 6.34 -11.49 0.85
N VAL A 114 7.37 -12.29 0.67
CA VAL A 114 7.28 -13.75 0.59
C VAL A 114 7.86 -14.32 1.86
N VAL A 115 7.03 -15.02 2.62
CA VAL A 115 7.40 -15.67 3.88
C VAL A 115 7.64 -17.15 3.59
N ALA A 116 8.81 -17.67 3.95
CA ALA A 116 9.17 -19.05 3.70
C ALA A 116 9.57 -19.72 5.01
N ARG A 117 8.68 -20.58 5.53
CA ARG A 117 8.95 -21.39 6.72
C ARG A 117 9.47 -22.76 6.30
N GLU A 118 10.32 -23.36 7.13
CA GLU A 118 10.72 -24.75 6.93
C GLU A 118 9.49 -25.67 6.89
N GLU A 119 9.47 -26.58 5.92
CA GLU A 119 8.41 -27.57 5.69
C GLU A 119 7.00 -27.02 5.36
N GLN A 120 6.86 -25.71 5.09
CA GLN A 120 5.60 -25.09 4.70
C GLN A 120 5.66 -24.50 3.29
N ARG A 121 4.50 -24.36 2.64
CA ARG A 121 4.42 -23.65 1.36
C ARG A 121 4.73 -22.17 1.59
N PRO A 122 5.54 -21.53 0.73
CA PRO A 122 5.78 -20.10 0.83
C PRO A 122 4.46 -19.32 0.82
N GLY A 123 4.34 -18.43 1.79
CA GLY A 123 3.23 -17.51 1.93
C GLY A 123 3.54 -16.16 1.30
N VAL A 124 2.48 -15.42 0.97
CA VAL A 124 2.61 -14.05 0.47
C VAL A 124 1.86 -13.13 1.41
N ILE A 125 2.49 -12.01 1.78
CA ILE A 125 1.88 -10.90 2.50
C ILE A 125 1.99 -9.65 1.63
N VAL A 126 0.90 -8.92 1.47
CA VAL A 126 0.86 -7.61 0.81
C VAL A 126 0.37 -6.60 1.83
N LEU A 127 1.17 -5.57 2.08
CA LEU A 127 0.84 -4.44 2.94
C LEU A 127 0.59 -3.22 2.07
N ILE A 128 -0.54 -2.55 2.29
CA ILE A 128 -0.94 -1.37 1.57
C ILE A 128 -1.25 -0.26 2.57
N ASP A 129 -0.42 0.78 2.59
CA ASP A 129 -0.76 2.02 3.30
C ASP A 129 -1.65 2.89 2.41
N ALA A 130 -2.91 3.00 2.80
CA ALA A 130 -3.89 3.82 2.12
C ALA A 130 -4.15 5.16 2.82
N GLY A 131 -3.59 5.38 4.02
CA GLY A 131 -3.87 6.55 4.85
C GLY A 131 -5.36 6.89 4.91
N GLU A 132 -5.73 8.11 4.53
CA GLU A 132 -7.13 8.57 4.50
C GLU A 132 -8.03 7.85 3.48
N ARG A 133 -7.44 7.15 2.49
CA ARG A 133 -8.15 6.42 1.44
C ARG A 133 -8.47 4.98 1.82
N ILE A 134 -8.20 4.58 3.06
CA ILE A 134 -8.48 3.23 3.54
C ILE A 134 -9.96 2.83 3.35
N ARG A 135 -10.90 3.78 3.42
CA ARG A 135 -12.33 3.54 3.13
C ARG A 135 -12.57 3.05 1.69
N ILE A 136 -11.85 3.61 0.72
CA ILE A 136 -11.96 3.21 -0.69
C ILE A 136 -11.36 1.82 -0.86
N LEU A 137 -10.21 1.57 -0.25
CA LEU A 137 -9.54 0.27 -0.31
C LEU A 137 -10.39 -0.84 0.34
N ARG A 138 -11.05 -0.55 1.46
CA ARG A 138 -12.01 -1.46 2.12
C ARG A 138 -13.18 -1.82 1.20
N GLU A 139 -13.73 -0.84 0.50
CA GLU A 139 -14.81 -1.07 -0.46
C GLU A 139 -14.35 -1.92 -1.65
N LEU A 140 -13.11 -1.72 -2.14
CA LEU A 140 -12.52 -2.57 -3.16
C LEU A 140 -12.34 -4.01 -2.66
N MET A 141 -11.85 -4.19 -1.43
CA MET A 141 -11.71 -5.53 -0.83
C MET A 141 -13.04 -6.22 -0.63
N ARG A 142 -14.09 -5.47 -0.24
CA ARG A 142 -15.46 -5.99 -0.13
C ARG A 142 -15.96 -6.53 -1.46
N ARG A 143 -15.81 -5.76 -2.55
CA ARG A 143 -16.21 -6.18 -3.92
C ARG A 143 -15.39 -7.36 -4.42
N ALA A 144 -14.09 -7.39 -4.14
CA ALA A 144 -13.24 -8.52 -4.49
C ALA A 144 -13.69 -9.78 -3.73
N GLY A 145 -14.06 -9.64 -2.45
CA GLY A 145 -14.62 -10.70 -1.61
C GLY A 145 -15.92 -11.28 -2.14
N GLU A 146 -16.89 -10.43 -2.50
CA GLU A 146 -18.15 -10.85 -3.13
C GLU A 146 -17.90 -11.68 -4.39
N ARG A 147 -16.87 -11.30 -5.16
CA ARG A 147 -16.49 -12.03 -6.37
C ARG A 147 -15.83 -13.37 -6.04
N LEU A 148 -15.07 -13.48 -4.96
CA LEU A 148 -14.54 -14.75 -4.48
C LEU A 148 -15.68 -15.70 -4.07
N GLU A 149 -16.68 -15.20 -3.35
CA GLU A 149 -17.87 -15.97 -2.95
C GLU A 149 -18.68 -16.45 -4.17
N GLN A 150 -18.88 -15.58 -5.17
CA GLN A 150 -19.51 -15.95 -6.45
C GLN A 150 -18.74 -17.05 -7.20
N ASN A 151 -17.42 -17.18 -6.96
CA ASN A 151 -16.58 -18.23 -7.49
C ASN A 151 -16.46 -19.46 -6.56
N GLY A 152 -17.32 -19.55 -5.55
CA GLY A 152 -17.45 -20.69 -4.65
C GLY A 152 -16.53 -20.65 -3.43
N ALA A 153 -15.95 -19.50 -3.08
CA ALA A 153 -15.19 -19.36 -1.86
C ALA A 153 -16.11 -19.23 -0.62
N ASP A 154 -15.75 -19.91 0.46
CA ASP A 154 -16.41 -19.78 1.75
C ASP A 154 -15.82 -18.60 2.53
N ARG A 155 -16.68 -17.66 2.93
CA ARG A 155 -16.30 -16.53 3.77
C ARG A 155 -16.45 -16.88 5.25
N SER A 156 -15.45 -16.50 6.04
CA SER A 156 -15.49 -16.53 7.50
C SER A 156 -14.81 -15.30 8.07
N GLU A 157 -15.12 -14.98 9.33
CA GLU A 157 -14.43 -13.93 10.08
C GLU A 157 -13.86 -14.54 11.35
N GLU A 158 -12.65 -14.11 11.70
CA GLU A 158 -11.99 -14.44 12.95
C GLU A 158 -11.48 -13.16 13.60
N VAL A 159 -11.31 -13.15 14.92
CA VAL A 159 -10.70 -12.02 15.63
C VAL A 159 -9.35 -12.47 16.16
N ALA A 160 -8.31 -11.68 15.90
CA ALA A 160 -6.99 -11.84 16.52
C ALA A 160 -6.53 -10.49 17.07
N GLU A 161 -6.10 -10.44 18.33
CA GLU A 161 -5.64 -9.22 19.01
C GLU A 161 -6.57 -8.01 18.79
N ASP A 162 -7.87 -8.23 18.96
CA ASP A 162 -8.94 -7.24 18.75
C ASP A 162 -9.11 -6.72 17.30
N THR A 163 -8.42 -7.33 16.34
CA THR A 163 -8.51 -7.00 14.92
C THR A 163 -9.32 -8.08 14.18
N PRO A 164 -10.38 -7.71 13.43
CA PRO A 164 -11.13 -8.66 12.62
C PRO A 164 -10.35 -9.05 11.35
N LEU A 165 -10.14 -10.35 11.17
CA LEU A 165 -9.61 -10.96 9.96
C LEU A 165 -10.77 -11.50 9.12
N VAL A 166 -10.84 -11.06 7.88
CA VAL A 166 -11.78 -11.60 6.90
C VAL A 166 -11.06 -12.68 6.08
N ILE A 167 -11.59 -13.89 6.10
CA ILE A 167 -10.97 -15.09 5.52
C ILE A 167 -11.87 -15.62 4.40
N TYR A 168 -11.29 -15.82 3.22
CA TYR A 168 -11.91 -16.47 2.08
C TYR A 168 -11.18 -17.78 1.74
N ARG A 169 -11.86 -18.91 1.95
CA ARG A 169 -11.36 -20.25 1.59
C ARG A 169 -11.87 -20.63 0.22
N ARG A 170 -10.96 -20.88 -0.73
CA ARG A 170 -11.32 -21.29 -2.08
C ARG A 170 -11.46 -22.80 -2.18
N PRO A 171 -12.36 -23.30 -3.05
CA PRO A 171 -12.54 -24.73 -3.25
C PRO A 171 -11.30 -25.34 -3.93
N GLY A 172 -10.86 -26.49 -3.41
CA GLY A 172 -9.70 -27.25 -3.88
C GLY A 172 -8.60 -27.40 -2.83
N ALA A 173 -8.18 -28.64 -2.59
CA ALA A 173 -7.18 -28.97 -1.57
C ALA A 173 -5.85 -28.23 -1.80
N GLY A 174 -5.32 -27.64 -0.72
CA GLY A 174 -4.03 -26.96 -0.74
C GLY A 174 -3.99 -25.62 -1.49
N ARG A 175 -5.14 -25.05 -1.86
CA ARG A 175 -5.17 -23.67 -2.35
C ARG A 175 -4.98 -22.70 -1.18
N PRO A 176 -4.11 -21.68 -1.33
CA PRO A 176 -3.99 -20.66 -0.30
C PRO A 176 -5.32 -19.91 -0.14
N GLU A 177 -5.63 -19.59 1.11
CA GLU A 177 -6.73 -18.72 1.49
C GLU A 177 -6.42 -17.29 1.04
N VAL A 178 -7.44 -16.43 1.01
CA VAL A 178 -7.25 -14.98 0.94
C VAL A 178 -7.72 -14.42 2.26
N VAL A 179 -6.79 -13.91 3.05
CA VAL A 179 -7.09 -13.32 4.34
C VAL A 179 -6.72 -11.85 4.29
N TRP A 180 -7.51 -10.98 4.89
CA TRP A 180 -7.14 -9.58 5.04
C TRP A 180 -7.67 -8.97 6.33
N PHE A 181 -6.98 -7.95 6.81
CA PHE A 181 -7.42 -7.10 7.91
C PHE A 181 -7.04 -5.65 7.64
N GLU A 182 -7.68 -4.74 8.38
CA GLU A 182 -7.31 -3.34 8.43
C GLU A 182 -6.90 -2.99 9.86
N LYS A 183 -5.72 -2.40 10.03
CA LYS A 183 -5.22 -1.89 11.31
C LYS A 183 -4.49 -0.59 11.08
N ASP A 184 -4.80 0.42 11.87
CA ASP A 184 -4.16 1.74 11.83
C ASP A 184 -4.06 2.35 10.42
N GLY A 185 -5.05 2.19 9.53
CA GLY A 185 -5.01 2.75 8.17
C GLY A 185 -4.14 1.99 7.15
N THR A 186 -3.58 0.85 7.55
CA THR A 186 -2.92 -0.13 6.68
C THR A 186 -3.86 -1.29 6.42
N LEU A 187 -3.95 -1.71 5.16
CA LEU A 187 -4.57 -2.98 4.78
C LEU A 187 -3.48 -4.03 4.62
N ALA A 188 -3.62 -5.14 5.32
CA ALA A 188 -2.76 -6.30 5.16
C ALA A 188 -3.55 -7.43 4.48
N ILE A 189 -2.98 -8.05 3.46
CA ILE A 189 -3.55 -9.19 2.72
C ILE A 189 -2.54 -10.33 2.77
N GLY A 190 -3.00 -11.54 3.05
CA GLY A 190 -2.15 -12.72 3.19
C GLY A 190 -2.76 -13.99 2.65
N SER A 191 -1.91 -14.99 2.44
CA SER A 191 -2.30 -16.32 1.92
C SER A 191 -2.82 -17.31 2.98
N SER A 192 -2.74 -16.96 4.26
CA SER A 192 -3.31 -17.72 5.38
C SER A 192 -3.53 -16.81 6.59
N ALA A 193 -4.46 -17.20 7.47
CA ALA A 193 -4.70 -16.47 8.72
C ALA A 193 -3.50 -16.53 9.67
N GLU A 194 -2.79 -17.66 9.72
CA GLU A 194 -1.58 -17.83 10.54
C GLU A 194 -0.49 -16.80 10.17
N LEU A 195 -0.28 -16.57 8.86
CA LEU A 195 0.71 -15.60 8.41
C LEU A 195 0.32 -14.17 8.77
N LEU A 196 -0.94 -13.79 8.58
CA LEU A 196 -1.40 -12.44 8.90
C LEU A 196 -1.47 -12.17 10.40
N ARG A 197 -1.67 -13.18 11.24
CA ARG A 197 -1.55 -13.01 12.69
C ARG A 197 -0.15 -12.62 13.12
N GLY A 198 0.89 -13.06 12.40
CA GLY A 198 2.27 -12.63 12.64
C GLY A 198 2.57 -11.17 12.25
N VAL A 199 1.60 -10.45 11.68
CA VAL A 199 1.70 -9.03 11.28
C VAL A 199 1.02 -8.09 12.28
N LEU A 200 0.22 -8.64 13.21
CA LEU A 200 -0.54 -7.86 14.18
C LEU A 200 0.34 -7.29 15.30
#